data_AF-A0A1Y1LD50-F1
#
_entry.id   AF-A0A1Y1LD50-F1
#
_cell.length_a   1.000
_cell.length_b   1.000
_cell.length_c   1.000
_cell.angle_alpha   90.00
_cell.angle_beta   90.00
_cell.angle_gamma   90.00
#
_symmetry.space_group_name_H-M   'P 1'
#
loop_
_entity.id
_entity.type
_entity.pdbx_description
1 polymer ?
#
loop_
_entity_poly.entity_id
_entity_poly.type
_entity_poly.pdbx_seq_one_letter_code
_entity_poly.pdbx_strand_id
1 'polypeptide(L)'
;MSGFDSVGTLLADIANLLLEGLRIFSLADKRHWRQDEYEQVKALEEALNEAKKDFQELCPLVNGQSQYEHDRKYETMQELRLLRDKFRAHVQLLRDWTRSGGPINPVWVRETHSLQRELHRAQCRAARRVFTSSQESSQRCLGAFLVRRTQAKVAVQPNRQVSEADYQKRQLEELGACKKIGSFDRFGEEDMVFICDFCDGHLIWEDLENVPTERTAPSLPRWQGNSQHWQAT
;
A
#
# COMPACT_ATOMS: atom_id res chain seq x y z
N MET A 1 -27.71 0.43 -10.98
CA MET A 1 -27.24 1.56 -11.81
C MET A 1 -25.72 1.44 -11.88
N SER A 2 -25.14 0.94 -12.99
CA SER A 2 -23.74 0.47 -13.06
C SER A 2 -23.04 0.91 -14.37
N GLY A 3 -23.42 2.06 -14.93
CA GLY A 3 -22.99 2.47 -16.27
C GLY A 3 -21.72 3.32 -16.34
N PHE A 4 -21.25 3.90 -15.22
CA PHE A 4 -20.22 4.95 -15.25
C PHE A 4 -19.01 4.72 -14.35
N ASP A 5 -18.99 3.62 -13.59
CA ASP A 5 -17.89 3.34 -12.66
C ASP A 5 -16.55 3.29 -13.41
N SER A 6 -15.61 4.05 -12.89
CA SER A 6 -14.17 4.03 -13.15
C SER A 6 -13.41 4.04 -11.82
N VAL A 7 -12.10 3.82 -11.87
CA VAL A 7 -11.22 3.94 -10.70
C VAL A 7 -11.44 5.29 -10.01
N GLY A 8 -11.43 6.39 -10.77
CA GLY A 8 -11.65 7.73 -10.24
C GLY A 8 -12.98 7.88 -9.49
N THR A 9 -14.09 7.44 -10.10
CA THR A 9 -15.41 7.56 -9.47
C THR A 9 -15.54 6.72 -8.19
N LEU A 10 -15.00 5.50 -8.17
CA LEU A 10 -15.07 4.62 -7.00
C LEU A 10 -14.15 5.09 -5.86
N LEU A 11 -12.96 5.60 -6.19
CA LEU A 11 -12.07 6.20 -5.19
C LEU A 11 -12.66 7.50 -4.62
N ALA A 12 -13.34 8.30 -5.43
CA ALA A 12 -14.06 9.48 -4.96
C ALA A 12 -15.21 9.10 -4.02
N ASP A 13 -15.99 8.06 -4.36
CA ASP A 13 -17.05 7.53 -3.48
C ASP A 13 -16.48 7.07 -2.13
N ILE A 14 -15.36 6.34 -2.13
CA ILE A 14 -14.69 5.89 -0.90
C ILE A 14 -14.17 7.08 -0.08
N ALA A 15 -13.56 8.08 -0.74
CA ALA A 15 -13.11 9.30 -0.08
C ALA A 15 -14.26 10.07 0.57
N ASN A 16 -15.43 10.13 -0.10
CA ASN A 16 -16.64 10.74 0.46
C ASN A 16 -17.16 9.97 1.68
N LEU A 17 -17.08 8.63 1.69
CA LEU A 17 -17.42 7.81 2.86
C LEU A 17 -16.48 8.09 4.04
N LEU A 18 -15.17 8.19 3.80
CA LEU A 18 -14.20 8.56 4.83
C LEU A 18 -14.46 9.97 5.41
N LEU A 19 -14.75 10.94 4.52
CA LEU A 19 -15.15 12.29 4.93
C LEU A 19 -16.46 12.29 5.72
N GLU A 20 -17.42 11.43 5.36
CA GLU A 20 -18.65 11.26 6.14
C GLU A 20 -18.35 10.70 7.54
N GLY A 21 -17.47 9.70 7.65
CA GLY A 21 -16.97 9.19 8.93
C GLY A 21 -16.35 10.29 9.79
N LEU A 22 -15.46 11.11 9.23
CA LEU A 22 -14.86 12.25 9.93
C LEU A 22 -15.92 13.28 10.36
N ARG A 23 -16.91 13.55 9.51
CA ARG A 23 -18.00 14.47 9.81
C ARG A 23 -18.84 13.96 10.98
N ILE A 24 -19.13 12.66 11.05
CA ILE A 24 -19.85 12.02 12.16
C ILE A 24 -19.15 12.35 13.50
N PHE A 25 -17.84 12.12 13.59
CA PHE A 25 -17.07 12.45 14.79
C PHE A 25 -16.93 13.96 15.04
N SER A 26 -16.86 14.78 13.99
CA SER A 26 -16.79 16.24 14.15
C SER A 26 -18.03 16.83 14.85
N LEU A 27 -19.20 16.20 14.63
CA LEU A 27 -20.50 16.60 15.17
C LEU A 27 -20.87 15.90 16.48
N ALA A 28 -20.12 14.87 16.89
CA ALA A 28 -20.36 14.14 18.12
C ALA A 28 -19.95 14.94 19.37
N ASP A 29 -20.62 14.71 20.49
CA ASP A 29 -20.24 15.32 21.78
C ASP A 29 -18.89 14.75 22.26
N LYS A 30 -17.93 15.66 22.48
CA LYS A 30 -16.54 15.32 22.84
C LYS A 30 -16.29 15.26 24.35
N ARG A 31 -17.26 15.63 25.18
CA ARG A 31 -17.10 15.71 26.64
C ARG A 31 -16.66 14.41 27.31
N HIS A 32 -17.03 13.27 26.71
CA HIS A 32 -16.79 11.94 27.26
C HIS A 32 -15.88 11.08 26.39
N TRP A 33 -15.20 11.69 25.41
CA TRP A 33 -14.27 10.96 24.57
C TRP A 33 -13.13 10.38 25.40
N ARG A 34 -12.77 9.16 25.06
CA ARG A 34 -11.59 8.45 25.53
C ARG A 34 -10.61 8.36 24.36
N GLN A 35 -9.51 7.66 24.60
CA GLN A 35 -8.45 7.49 23.63
C GLN A 35 -8.97 6.89 22.29
N ASP A 36 -9.85 5.90 22.36
CA ASP A 36 -10.34 5.18 21.18
C ASP A 36 -11.11 6.08 20.19
N GLU A 37 -11.88 7.06 20.67
CA GLU A 37 -12.57 8.04 19.81
C GLU A 37 -11.57 8.88 19.00
N TYR A 38 -10.52 9.36 19.66
CA TYR A 38 -9.47 10.14 19.00
C TYR A 38 -8.65 9.28 18.04
N GLU A 39 -8.35 8.04 18.42
CA GLU A 39 -7.67 7.08 17.54
C GLU A 39 -8.50 6.74 16.31
N GLN A 40 -9.82 6.62 16.45
CA GLN A 40 -10.72 6.40 15.32
C GLN A 40 -10.75 7.57 14.35
N VAL A 41 -10.77 8.81 14.86
CA VAL A 41 -10.65 10.02 14.01
C VAL A 41 -9.32 9.99 13.28
N LYS A 42 -8.22 9.76 14.00
CA LYS A 42 -6.88 9.69 13.43
C LYS A 42 -6.77 8.62 12.34
N ALA A 43 -7.30 7.42 12.59
CA ALA A 43 -7.30 6.32 11.63
C ALA A 43 -8.07 6.66 10.35
N LEU A 44 -9.20 7.37 10.46
CA LEU A 44 -9.96 7.85 9.29
C LEU A 44 -9.20 8.93 8.50
N GLU A 45 -8.52 9.85 9.19
CA GLU A 45 -7.67 10.88 8.56
C GLU A 45 -6.49 10.24 7.84
N GLU A 46 -5.80 9.31 8.49
CA GLU A 46 -4.68 8.55 7.92
C GLU A 46 -5.12 7.78 6.67
N ALA A 47 -6.25 7.07 6.73
CA ALA A 47 -6.80 6.35 5.59
C ALA A 47 -7.14 7.27 4.40
N LEU A 48 -7.75 8.43 4.66
CA LEU A 48 -8.10 9.40 3.61
C LEU A 48 -6.85 10.03 2.98
N ASN A 49 -5.87 10.36 3.81
CA ASN A 49 -4.62 10.97 3.35
C ASN A 49 -3.78 9.98 2.55
N GLU A 50 -3.71 8.72 2.98
CA GLU A 50 -3.03 7.66 2.23
C GLU A 50 -3.70 7.41 0.88
N ALA A 51 -5.02 7.27 0.83
CA ALA A 51 -5.75 7.06 -0.43
C ALA A 51 -5.50 8.19 -1.45
N LYS A 52 -5.44 9.45 -0.98
CA LYS A 52 -5.10 10.63 -1.81
C LYS A 52 -3.65 10.58 -2.29
N LYS A 53 -2.73 10.25 -1.39
CA LYS A 53 -1.30 10.13 -1.69
C LYS A 53 -1.06 9.03 -2.72
N ASP A 54 -1.67 7.86 -2.56
CA ASP A 54 -1.57 6.75 -3.49
C ASP A 54 -2.06 7.15 -4.87
N PHE A 55 -3.20 7.85 -4.96
CA PHE A 55 -3.68 8.35 -6.25
C PHE A 55 -2.65 9.28 -6.91
N GLN A 56 -2.07 10.22 -6.17
CA GLN A 56 -1.05 11.15 -6.67
C GLN A 56 0.25 10.45 -7.09
N GLU A 57 0.70 9.45 -6.32
CA GLU A 57 1.97 8.74 -6.56
C GLU A 57 1.87 7.68 -7.66
N LEU A 58 0.70 7.04 -7.82
CA LEU A 58 0.48 5.99 -8.83
C LEU A 58 0.25 6.58 -10.23
N CYS A 59 -0.43 7.73 -10.36
CA CYS A 59 -0.75 8.34 -11.65
C CYS A 59 0.48 8.52 -12.59
N PRO A 60 1.64 9.04 -12.11
CA PRO A 60 2.85 9.14 -12.94
C PRO A 60 3.41 7.79 -13.41
N LEU A 61 3.06 6.68 -12.74
CA LEU A 61 3.54 5.34 -13.09
C LEU A 61 2.75 4.70 -14.24
N VAL A 62 1.55 5.21 -14.56
CA VAL A 62 0.57 4.54 -15.44
C VAL A 62 0.15 5.38 -16.65
N ASN A 63 1.13 5.97 -17.34
CA ASN A 63 0.90 6.85 -18.50
C ASN A 63 0.03 8.09 -18.20
N GLY A 64 -0.10 8.48 -16.92
CA GLY A 64 -0.73 9.72 -16.48
C GLY A 64 -2.07 9.53 -15.76
N GLN A 65 -2.52 10.62 -15.13
CA GLN A 65 -3.73 10.63 -14.29
C GLN A 65 -4.99 10.22 -15.05
N SER A 66 -5.20 10.75 -16.27
CA SER A 66 -6.39 10.45 -17.06
C SER A 66 -6.56 8.95 -17.32
N GLN A 67 -5.45 8.25 -17.61
CA GLN A 67 -5.47 6.82 -17.87
C GLN A 67 -5.84 6.02 -16.62
N TYR A 68 -5.33 6.42 -15.45
CA TYR A 68 -5.65 5.77 -14.20
C TYR A 68 -7.11 6.04 -13.77
N GLU A 69 -7.51 7.31 -13.80
CA GLU A 69 -8.82 7.78 -13.33
C GLU A 69 -9.98 7.19 -14.15
N HIS A 70 -9.78 7.03 -15.46
CA HIS A 70 -10.77 6.47 -16.37
C HIS A 70 -10.60 4.96 -16.60
N ASP A 71 -9.71 4.27 -15.86
CA ASP A 71 -9.60 2.82 -15.97
C ASP A 71 -10.90 2.13 -15.52
N ARG A 72 -11.31 1.14 -16.31
CA ARG A 72 -12.57 0.39 -16.14
C ARG A 72 -12.36 -1.12 -16.21
N LYS A 73 -11.14 -1.60 -15.91
CA LYS A 73 -10.89 -3.04 -15.93
C LYS A 73 -11.80 -3.74 -14.93
N TYR A 74 -12.45 -4.82 -15.39
CA TYR A 74 -13.50 -5.49 -14.65
C TYR A 74 -13.05 -5.89 -13.23
N GLU A 75 -11.89 -6.53 -13.10
CA GLU A 75 -11.32 -6.94 -11.82
C GLU A 75 -11.13 -5.76 -10.86
N THR A 76 -10.56 -4.66 -11.36
CA THR A 76 -10.38 -3.42 -10.58
C THR A 76 -11.72 -2.86 -10.13
N MET A 77 -12.72 -2.84 -11.02
CA MET A 77 -14.04 -2.28 -10.71
C MET A 77 -14.76 -3.13 -9.67
N GLN A 78 -14.70 -4.46 -9.78
CA GLN A 78 -15.30 -5.37 -8.83
C GLN A 78 -14.65 -5.23 -7.45
N GLU A 79 -13.33 -5.19 -7.40
CA GLU A 79 -12.55 -5.02 -6.17
C GLU A 79 -12.84 -3.70 -5.46
N LEU A 80 -12.82 -2.57 -6.19
CA LEU A 80 -13.13 -1.26 -5.61
C LEU A 80 -14.59 -1.13 -5.19
N ARG A 81 -15.54 -1.79 -5.88
CA ARG A 81 -16.95 -1.85 -5.44
C ARG A 81 -17.10 -2.59 -4.12
N LEU A 82 -16.45 -3.75 -3.98
CA LEU A 82 -16.46 -4.50 -2.73
C LEU A 82 -15.88 -3.66 -1.59
N LEU A 83 -14.77 -2.96 -1.83
CA LEU A 83 -14.19 -2.06 -0.82
C LEU A 83 -15.12 -0.90 -0.47
N ARG A 84 -15.72 -0.25 -1.45
CA ARG A 84 -16.72 0.81 -1.23
C ARG A 84 -17.87 0.30 -0.36
N ASP A 85 -18.35 -0.91 -0.60
CA ASP A 85 -19.45 -1.49 0.17
C ASP A 85 -19.01 -1.81 1.62
N LYS A 86 -17.77 -2.27 1.83
CA LYS A 86 -17.17 -2.41 3.17
C LYS A 86 -17.05 -1.06 3.90
N PHE A 87 -16.52 -0.02 3.24
CA PHE A 87 -16.45 1.33 3.83
C PHE A 87 -17.83 1.88 4.16
N ARG A 88 -18.82 1.64 3.29
CA ARG A 88 -20.21 2.05 3.53
C ARG A 88 -20.78 1.38 4.78
N ALA A 89 -20.58 0.07 4.93
CA ALA A 89 -21.00 -0.66 6.11
C ALA A 89 -20.30 -0.13 7.38
N HIS A 90 -18.99 0.12 7.30
CA HIS A 90 -18.21 0.68 8.41
C HIS A 90 -18.70 2.06 8.84
N VAL A 91 -18.91 2.98 7.91
CA VAL A 91 -19.44 4.32 8.19
C VAL A 91 -20.87 4.24 8.74
N GLN A 92 -21.66 3.27 8.29
CA GLN A 92 -23.00 3.04 8.85
C GLN A 92 -22.93 2.64 10.33
N LEU A 93 -21.97 1.81 10.75
CA LEU A 93 -21.73 1.49 12.17
C LEU A 93 -21.40 2.74 12.97
N LEU A 94 -20.52 3.60 12.46
CA LEU A 94 -20.16 4.87 13.11
C LEU A 94 -21.38 5.81 13.22
N ARG A 95 -22.24 5.81 12.22
CA ARG A 95 -23.47 6.59 12.22
C ARG A 95 -24.45 6.08 13.26
N ASP A 96 -24.62 4.76 13.37
CA ASP A 96 -25.51 4.18 14.36
C ASP A 96 -24.98 4.37 15.79
N TRP A 97 -23.66 4.36 15.98
CA TRP A 97 -23.03 4.75 17.24
C TRP A 97 -23.43 6.15 17.71
N THR A 98 -23.49 7.15 16.81
CA THR A 98 -23.93 8.51 17.21
C THR A 98 -25.37 8.56 17.72
N ARG A 99 -26.20 7.57 17.38
CA ARG A 99 -27.59 7.47 17.87
C ARG A 99 -27.67 6.76 19.21
N SER A 100 -26.86 5.72 19.41
CA SER A 100 -26.82 4.96 20.67
C SER A 100 -26.04 5.67 21.77
N GLY A 101 -25.03 6.46 21.41
CA GLY A 101 -24.07 7.03 22.34
C GLY A 101 -23.15 5.97 22.97
N GLY A 102 -22.39 6.38 23.98
CA GLY A 102 -21.41 5.53 24.68
C GLY A 102 -20.02 5.53 24.04
N PRO A 103 -19.06 4.81 24.64
CA PRO A 103 -17.71 4.69 24.07
C PRO A 103 -17.75 3.92 22.74
N ILE A 104 -16.81 4.21 21.84
CA ILE A 104 -16.70 3.44 20.60
C ILE A 104 -16.22 2.00 20.89
N ASN A 105 -16.47 1.09 19.95
CA ASN A 105 -15.81 -0.21 19.99
C ASN A 105 -14.37 -0.09 19.44
N PRO A 106 -13.31 -0.40 20.22
CA PRO A 106 -11.91 -0.30 19.77
C PRO A 106 -11.59 -1.24 18.60
N VAL A 107 -12.43 -2.24 18.31
CA VAL A 107 -12.33 -3.06 17.09
C VAL A 107 -12.43 -2.19 15.83
N TRP A 108 -13.24 -1.13 15.86
CA TRP A 108 -13.47 -0.27 14.69
C TRP A 108 -12.22 0.48 14.24
N VAL A 109 -11.31 0.81 15.17
CA VAL A 109 -10.01 1.43 14.83
C VAL A 109 -9.18 0.46 14.01
N ARG A 110 -9.11 -0.81 14.44
CA ARG A 110 -8.40 -1.87 13.73
C ARG A 110 -9.03 -2.17 12.37
N GLU A 111 -10.36 -2.17 12.29
CA GLU A 111 -11.09 -2.34 11.03
C GLU A 111 -10.79 -1.19 10.06
N THR A 112 -10.71 0.05 10.56
CA THR A 112 -10.34 1.22 9.75
C THR A 112 -8.95 1.05 9.14
N HIS A 113 -7.95 0.63 9.93
CA HIS A 113 -6.61 0.33 9.41
C HIS A 113 -6.59 -0.87 8.47
N SER A 114 -7.45 -1.87 8.67
CA SER A 114 -7.58 -2.99 7.73
C SER A 114 -8.10 -2.51 6.39
N LEU A 115 -9.19 -1.74 6.38
CA LEU A 115 -9.79 -1.17 5.18
C LEU A 115 -8.83 -0.21 4.46
N GLN A 116 -8.07 0.58 5.21
CA GLN A 116 -6.98 1.41 4.70
C GLN A 116 -5.96 0.57 3.91
N ARG A 117 -5.40 -0.49 4.50
CA ARG A 117 -4.42 -1.35 3.83
C ARG A 117 -5.02 -2.07 2.61
N GLU A 118 -6.27 -2.51 2.70
CA GLU A 118 -6.95 -3.13 1.57
C GLU A 118 -7.15 -2.13 0.41
N LEU A 119 -7.50 -0.88 0.72
CA LEU A 119 -7.64 0.20 -0.27
C LEU A 119 -6.31 0.54 -0.94
N HIS A 120 -5.24 0.70 -0.17
CA HIS A 120 -3.89 0.92 -0.68
C HIS A 120 -3.50 -0.18 -1.69
N ARG A 121 -3.65 -1.44 -1.30
CA ARG A 121 -3.35 -2.59 -2.16
C ARG A 121 -4.22 -2.63 -3.42
N ALA A 122 -5.52 -2.32 -3.30
CA ALA A 122 -6.41 -2.25 -4.45
C ALA A 122 -5.99 -1.14 -5.44
N GLN A 123 -5.55 0.02 -4.95
CA GLN A 123 -5.01 1.09 -5.80
C GLN A 123 -3.71 0.66 -6.49
N CYS A 124 -2.79 0.03 -5.77
CA CYS A 124 -1.55 -0.52 -6.33
C CYS A 124 -1.83 -1.60 -7.40
N ARG A 125 -2.75 -2.54 -7.15
CA ARG A 125 -3.18 -3.54 -8.14
C ARG A 125 -3.86 -2.91 -9.36
N ALA A 126 -4.72 -1.92 -9.15
CA ALA A 126 -5.33 -1.15 -10.24
C ALA A 126 -4.25 -0.54 -11.15
N ALA A 127 -3.27 0.15 -10.54
CA ALA A 127 -2.18 0.77 -11.27
C ALA A 127 -1.32 -0.26 -12.01
N ARG A 128 -0.99 -1.40 -11.38
CA ARG A 128 -0.30 -2.52 -12.06
C ARG A 128 -1.09 -2.97 -13.28
N ARG A 129 -2.41 -3.17 -13.15
CA ARG A 129 -3.23 -3.65 -14.26
C ARG A 129 -3.16 -2.65 -15.42
N VAL A 130 -3.28 -1.35 -15.17
CA VAL A 130 -3.13 -0.31 -16.21
C VAL A 130 -1.74 -0.37 -16.85
N PHE A 131 -0.69 -0.43 -16.04
CA PHE A 131 0.70 -0.52 -16.51
C PHE A 131 0.95 -1.75 -17.40
N THR A 132 0.45 -2.92 -16.98
CA THR A 132 0.66 -4.19 -17.69
C THR A 132 -0.06 -4.20 -19.05
N SER A 133 -1.24 -3.59 -19.17
CA SER A 133 -1.87 -3.44 -20.49
C SER A 133 -1.10 -2.55 -21.44
N SER A 134 -0.26 -1.65 -20.93
CA SER A 134 0.56 -0.76 -21.77
C SER A 134 1.93 -1.37 -22.11
N GLN A 135 2.39 -2.39 -21.38
CA GLN A 135 3.65 -3.07 -21.59
C GLN A 135 3.40 -4.58 -21.78
N GLU A 136 3.05 -4.99 -23.00
CA GLU A 136 2.65 -6.36 -23.39
C GLU A 136 3.67 -7.49 -23.07
N SER A 137 4.85 -7.22 -22.50
CA SER A 137 5.97 -8.17 -22.48
C SER A 137 6.74 -8.32 -21.15
N SER A 138 6.36 -7.65 -20.07
CA SER A 138 7.09 -7.75 -18.80
C SER A 138 6.64 -8.98 -18.00
N GLN A 139 7.45 -10.06 -17.97
CA GLN A 139 7.27 -11.21 -17.06
C GLN A 139 7.40 -10.87 -15.56
N ARG A 140 7.51 -9.60 -15.18
CA ARG A 140 7.77 -9.14 -13.80
C ARG A 140 6.69 -8.17 -13.34
N CYS A 141 6.33 -8.23 -12.06
CA CYS A 141 5.36 -7.32 -11.46
C CYS A 141 5.91 -5.87 -11.40
N LEU A 142 5.00 -4.89 -11.43
CA LEU A 142 5.35 -3.46 -11.35
C LEU A 142 6.21 -3.15 -10.10
N GLY A 143 5.93 -3.82 -8.98
CA GLY A 143 6.75 -3.70 -7.77
C GLY A 143 8.20 -4.16 -7.97
N ALA A 144 8.42 -5.34 -8.58
CA ALA A 144 9.76 -5.84 -8.90
C ALA A 144 10.52 -4.91 -9.85
N PHE A 145 9.81 -4.29 -10.80
CA PHE A 145 10.40 -3.28 -11.69
C PHE A 145 10.85 -2.03 -10.92
N LEU A 146 10.04 -1.52 -9.99
CA LEU A 146 10.35 -0.35 -9.18
C LEU A 146 11.53 -0.59 -8.21
N VAL A 147 11.58 -1.76 -7.56
CA VAL A 147 12.72 -2.15 -6.70
C VAL A 147 14.00 -2.19 -7.53
N ARG A 148 14.01 -2.90 -8.67
CA ARG A 148 15.19 -3.00 -9.53
C ARG A 148 15.62 -1.65 -10.09
N ARG A 149 14.68 -0.78 -10.46
CA ARG A 149 15.01 0.57 -10.92
C ARG A 149 15.72 1.37 -9.82
N THR A 150 15.32 1.19 -8.57
CA THR A 150 15.98 1.82 -7.43
C THR A 150 17.36 1.23 -7.21
N GLN A 151 17.49 -0.09 -7.15
CA GLN A 151 18.78 -0.78 -7.04
C GLN A 151 19.74 -0.41 -8.17
N ALA A 152 19.24 -0.29 -9.41
CA ALA A 152 20.04 0.11 -10.56
C ALA A 152 20.54 1.56 -10.45
N LYS A 153 19.71 2.50 -9.98
CA LYS A 153 20.14 3.89 -9.70
C LYS A 153 21.24 3.95 -8.65
N VAL A 154 21.16 3.05 -7.66
CA VAL A 154 22.09 2.97 -6.53
C VAL A 154 23.41 2.26 -6.91
N ALA A 155 23.38 1.37 -7.91
CA ALA A 155 24.55 0.62 -8.38
C ALA A 155 25.52 1.40 -9.30
N VAL A 156 25.13 2.54 -9.87
CA VAL A 156 25.95 3.27 -10.90
C VAL A 156 27.12 4.09 -10.32
N GLN A 157 27.84 3.61 -9.31
CA GLN A 157 29.15 4.21 -8.96
C GLN A 157 30.21 3.12 -8.79
N PRO A 158 30.80 2.63 -9.91
CA PRO A 158 31.73 1.51 -9.88
C PRO A 158 33.14 1.87 -9.38
N ASN A 159 33.40 3.13 -8.99
CA ASN A 159 34.78 3.63 -8.90
C ASN A 159 35.11 4.52 -7.69
N ARG A 160 34.32 4.44 -6.61
CA ARG A 160 34.67 5.05 -5.32
C ARG A 160 34.77 3.96 -4.27
N GLN A 161 35.83 3.98 -3.46
CA GLN A 161 35.87 3.25 -2.19
C GLN A 161 34.65 3.70 -1.39
N VAL A 162 33.67 2.82 -1.29
CA VAL A 162 32.41 3.12 -0.62
C VAL A 162 32.67 3.07 0.89
N SER A 163 32.45 4.19 1.57
CA SER A 163 32.49 4.26 3.03
C SER A 163 31.37 3.42 3.66
N GLU A 164 31.56 2.93 4.88
CA GLU A 164 30.51 2.26 5.66
C GLU A 164 29.24 3.12 5.80
N ALA A 165 29.41 4.44 5.88
CA ALA A 165 28.32 5.42 5.87
C ALA A 165 27.54 5.45 4.53
N ASP A 166 28.22 5.26 3.40
CA ASP A 166 27.58 5.18 2.08
C ASP A 166 26.83 3.85 1.90
N TYR A 167 27.28 2.76 2.54
CA TYR A 167 26.54 1.50 2.59
C TYR A 167 25.25 1.64 3.39
N GLN A 168 25.31 2.18 4.61
CA GLN A 168 24.14 2.39 5.47
C GLN A 168 23.10 3.31 4.78
N LYS A 169 23.57 4.38 4.12
CA LYS A 169 22.69 5.28 3.37
C LYS A 169 21.97 4.56 2.23
N ARG A 170 22.68 3.74 1.45
CA ARG A 170 22.09 2.96 0.36
C ARG A 170 21.09 1.93 0.86
N GLN A 171 21.39 1.27 1.97
CA GLN A 171 20.48 0.33 2.60
C GLN A 171 19.19 1.01 3.06
N LEU A 172 19.28 2.20 3.66
CA LEU A 172 18.11 2.97 4.07
C LEU A 172 17.24 3.37 2.86
N GLU A 173 17.88 3.75 1.74
CA GLU A 173 17.19 4.09 0.49
C GLU A 173 16.50 2.88 -0.14
N GLU A 174 17.16 1.71 -0.15
CA GLU A 174 16.58 0.45 -0.64
C GLU A 174 15.42 -0.03 0.25
N LEU A 175 15.58 0.03 1.57
CA LEU A 175 14.54 -0.31 2.54
C LEU A 175 13.34 0.63 2.39
N GLY A 176 13.59 1.93 2.22
CA GLY A 176 12.56 2.93 1.95
C GLY A 176 11.82 2.67 0.65
N ALA A 177 12.51 2.22 -0.40
CA ALA A 177 11.88 1.83 -1.66
C ALA A 177 11.06 0.54 -1.53
N CYS A 178 11.57 -0.47 -0.82
CA CYS A 178 10.83 -1.72 -0.59
C CYS A 178 9.56 -1.47 0.21
N LYS A 179 9.62 -0.65 1.27
CA LYS A 179 8.45 -0.24 2.07
C LYS A 179 7.38 0.54 1.28
N LYS A 180 7.74 1.14 0.13
CA LYS A 180 6.77 1.77 -0.78
C LYS A 180 6.11 0.80 -1.75
N ILE A 181 6.67 -0.41 -1.88
CA ILE A 181 6.29 -1.37 -2.92
C ILE A 181 5.59 -2.60 -2.33
N GLY A 182 5.78 -2.81 -1.03
CA GLY A 182 5.29 -3.96 -0.31
C GLY A 182 5.59 -3.84 1.17
N SER A 183 5.20 -4.89 1.88
CA SER A 183 5.46 -5.05 3.30
C SER A 183 6.30 -6.30 3.53
N PHE A 184 7.17 -6.25 4.54
CA PHE A 184 7.85 -7.45 5.03
C PHE A 184 7.00 -8.03 6.15
N ASP A 185 6.73 -9.33 6.07
CA ASP A 185 6.05 -10.10 7.11
C ASP A 185 6.93 -11.29 7.50
N ARG A 186 6.81 -11.75 8.74
CA ARG A 186 7.56 -12.92 9.21
C ARG A 186 6.88 -14.19 8.71
N PHE A 187 7.68 -15.09 8.14
CA PHE A 187 7.23 -16.41 7.73
C PHE A 187 8.00 -17.47 8.52
N GLY A 188 7.37 -18.08 9.53
CA GLY A 188 8.07 -19.03 10.41
C GLY A 188 9.05 -18.36 11.39
N GLU A 189 10.04 -19.12 11.88
CA GLU A 189 11.01 -18.66 12.90
C GLU A 189 12.24 -17.97 12.29
N GLU A 190 12.62 -18.33 11.05
CA GLU A 190 13.84 -17.84 10.39
C GLU A 190 13.60 -17.17 9.02
N ASP A 191 12.38 -17.12 8.47
CA ASP A 191 12.15 -16.54 7.14
C ASP A 191 11.40 -15.20 7.18
N MET A 192 11.71 -14.36 6.19
CA MET A 192 11.02 -13.10 5.93
C MET A 192 10.41 -13.15 4.53
N VAL A 193 9.11 -12.85 4.46
CA VAL A 193 8.35 -12.74 3.20
C VAL A 193 8.14 -11.27 2.87
N PHE A 194 8.49 -10.89 1.65
CA PHE A 194 8.09 -9.60 1.10
C PHE A 194 6.78 -9.76 0.32
N ILE A 195 5.69 -9.18 0.81
CA ILE A 195 4.39 -9.17 0.15
C ILE A 195 4.31 -7.93 -0.73
N CYS A 196 4.21 -8.11 -2.05
CA CYS A 196 4.13 -7.00 -2.98
C CYS A 196 2.71 -6.45 -3.09
N ASP A 197 2.53 -5.15 -2.83
CA ASP A 197 1.22 -4.51 -2.88
C ASP A 197 0.65 -4.40 -4.31
N PHE A 198 1.49 -4.64 -5.33
CA PHE A 198 1.08 -4.56 -6.74
C PHE A 198 0.53 -5.86 -7.31
N CYS A 199 0.92 -7.05 -6.81
CA CYS A 199 0.63 -8.30 -7.54
C CYS A 199 0.23 -9.52 -6.71
N ASP A 200 -0.02 -9.38 -5.40
CA ASP A 200 -0.29 -10.50 -4.49
C ASP A 200 0.80 -11.60 -4.48
N GLY A 201 1.92 -11.35 -5.17
CA GLY A 201 3.10 -12.19 -5.17
C GLY A 201 3.92 -11.90 -3.93
N HIS A 202 4.57 -12.94 -3.44
CA HIS A 202 5.50 -12.86 -2.32
C HIS A 202 6.90 -13.19 -2.82
N LEU A 203 7.91 -12.52 -2.25
CA LEU A 203 9.30 -12.89 -2.44
C LEU A 203 9.83 -13.40 -1.11
N ILE A 204 10.16 -14.69 -1.07
CA ILE A 204 10.78 -15.34 0.08
C ILE A 204 12.28 -15.04 0.02
N TRP A 205 12.83 -14.48 1.11
CA TRP A 205 14.27 -14.39 1.26
C TRP A 205 14.72 -15.57 2.11
N GLU A 206 15.43 -16.52 1.49
CA GLU A 206 16.02 -17.70 2.15
C GLU A 206 17.28 -17.34 2.98
N ASP A 207 17.76 -16.10 2.87
CA ASP A 207 18.95 -15.60 3.58
C ASP A 207 18.66 -14.24 4.23
N LEU A 208 18.51 -14.26 5.56
CA LEU A 208 18.23 -13.10 6.39
C LEU A 208 19.32 -12.01 6.31
N GLU A 209 20.58 -12.37 6.00
CA GLU A 209 21.68 -11.41 5.92
C GLU A 209 21.56 -10.47 4.72
N ASN A 210 20.82 -10.90 3.70
CA ASN A 210 20.63 -10.11 2.50
C ASN A 210 19.43 -9.14 2.66
N VAL A 211 18.45 -9.46 3.52
CA VAL A 211 17.15 -8.75 3.65
C VAL A 211 17.39 -7.25 3.88
N PRO A 212 16.71 -6.33 3.16
CA PRO A 212 16.90 -4.91 3.32
C PRO A 212 16.05 -4.44 4.51
N THR A 213 16.31 -5.02 5.68
CA THR A 213 15.79 -4.62 6.99
C THR A 213 16.95 -4.09 7.81
N GLU A 214 17.89 -4.96 8.22
CA GLU A 214 19.12 -4.61 8.94
C GLU A 214 20.22 -5.63 8.60
N ARG A 215 21.08 -5.35 7.61
CA ARG A 215 22.28 -6.14 7.34
C ARG A 215 23.29 -5.93 8.46
N THR A 216 23.62 -6.99 9.19
CA THR A 216 24.61 -6.95 10.28
C THR A 216 26.05 -7.08 9.76
N ALA A 217 26.25 -7.41 8.48
CA ALA A 217 27.58 -7.61 7.91
C ALA A 217 27.80 -6.83 6.59
N PRO A 218 29.01 -6.26 6.38
CA PRO A 218 29.40 -5.68 5.10
C PRO A 218 29.50 -6.81 4.07
N SER A 219 28.57 -6.83 3.12
CA SER A 219 28.53 -7.85 2.07
C SER A 219 29.76 -7.71 1.16
N LEU A 220 30.61 -8.74 1.15
CA LEU A 220 31.56 -8.93 0.05
C LEU A 220 30.79 -9.10 -1.28
N PRO A 221 31.31 -8.61 -2.42
CA PRO A 221 30.64 -8.73 -3.71
C PRO A 221 30.75 -10.17 -4.20
N ARG A 222 29.92 -11.08 -3.67
CA ARG A 222 29.75 -12.41 -4.24
C ARG A 222 28.61 -12.34 -5.25
N TRP A 223 28.97 -12.03 -6.49
CA TRP A 223 28.17 -12.41 -7.65
C TRP A 223 28.12 -13.94 -7.69
N GLN A 224 27.09 -14.52 -7.08
CA GLN A 224 26.67 -15.88 -7.40
C GLN A 224 25.20 -15.80 -7.79
N GLY A 225 24.95 -16.02 -9.09
CA GLY A 225 23.60 -16.25 -9.59
C GLY A 225 23.03 -17.48 -8.88
N ASN A 226 22.01 -17.25 -8.07
CA ASN A 226 21.01 -18.19 -7.53
C ASN A 226 20.30 -17.42 -6.41
N SER A 227 18.98 -17.34 -6.25
CA SER A 227 17.83 -17.69 -7.08
C SER A 227 16.69 -16.84 -6.53
N GLN A 228 16.55 -15.58 -6.97
CA GLN A 228 15.34 -14.81 -6.68
C GLN A 228 14.19 -15.43 -7.47
N HIS A 229 13.49 -16.39 -6.87
CA HIS A 229 12.29 -16.97 -7.47
C HIS A 229 11.12 -16.02 -7.17
N TRP A 230 10.75 -15.20 -8.16
CA TRP A 230 9.49 -14.47 -8.08
C TRP A 230 8.37 -15.47 -8.35
N GLN A 231 7.60 -15.81 -7.33
CA GLN A 231 6.33 -16.52 -7.51
C GLN A 231 5.20 -15.48 -7.50
N ALA A 232 4.60 -15.28 -8.67
CA ALA A 232 3.34 -14.57 -8.81
C ALA A 232 2.23 -15.63 -8.87
N THR A 233 1.28 -15.56 -7.96
CA THR A 233 -0.03 -16.23 -8.08
C THR A 233 -0.99 -15.37 -8.87
#